data_AF-A0A940BNE7-F1
#
_entry.id   AF-A0A940BNE7-F1
#
_cell.length_a   1.000
_cell.length_b   1.000
_cell.length_c   1.000
_cell.angle_alpha   90.00
_cell.angle_beta   90.00
_cell.angle_gamma   90.00
#
_symmetry.space_group_name_H-M   'P 1'
#
loop_
_entity.id
_entity.type
_entity.pdbx_description
1 polymer ?
#
loop_
_entity_poly.entity_id
_entity_poly.type
_entity_poly.pdbx_seq_one_letter_code
_entity_poly.pdbx_strand_id
1 'polypeptide(L)'
;MERRIQNGHNNQWQNLFKMSRIMKQRKEMIKFGVCIALLFTLNVLSSFCKPQMGADNESYLDFEILDEQSKTCRLKKCVLQKDKVVEVPETAVISGQTYRLTTIGDRSFANYGCQKHLLKVILPQTITTIEESAFYSCDSLKEIVFPPKLTTIYRWAFYDCDGLEEISIPNSVTKIGNAAFSHCDKLTTVTLPNSEVEIEESAFWMTPLSQIFVPQFVKAIGVNAFDCNIIVDNENLNFSSEDGVLFDKTKKKLLSVPVDRESYVIPGSVEIIGDGAFFCCRHLSQVTIPKHLKTIGDCAFESSNIKEVEIPKSVTSIGKKAFLNCWQLSEVVIPNSVEVIGDSAFWQCNSLTQVTLSNSLKEIRCASFELCGRLTQIEIPNSVTVIGKGAFAKTGLTHISIPESTVKIGDWAFFSCYNLSQVTVSDSLLEIGNCAFKYCENLKQITIPSSTKTVGDWVFPQNCEVVGK
;
A
#
# COMPACT_ATOMS: atom_id res chain seq x y z
N MET A 1 17.82 23.35 46.10
CA MET A 1 19.29 23.55 46.13
C MET A 1 19.93 22.16 46.11
N GLU A 2 21.00 21.97 45.30
CA GLU A 2 22.08 20.96 45.37
C GLU A 2 21.93 19.71 46.30
N ARG A 3 22.21 18.44 45.91
CA ARG A 3 22.82 17.73 44.73
C ARG A 3 22.12 16.34 44.58
N ARG A 4 22.01 15.71 43.40
CA ARG A 4 22.97 14.74 42.76
C ARG A 4 23.68 13.80 43.78
N ILE A 5 23.79 12.48 43.60
CA ILE A 5 23.71 11.57 42.42
C ILE A 5 23.36 10.14 42.95
N GLN A 6 23.03 9.03 42.25
CA GLN A 6 23.27 8.49 40.89
C GLN A 6 22.20 7.42 40.50
N ASN A 7 22.37 6.77 39.33
CA ASN A 7 21.74 5.52 38.83
C ASN A 7 20.22 5.57 38.49
N GLY A 8 19.75 5.12 37.32
CA GLY A 8 20.46 4.66 36.11
C GLY A 8 19.51 4.55 34.91
N HIS A 9 19.98 4.82 33.69
CA HIS A 9 19.13 4.99 32.50
C HIS A 9 18.65 3.67 31.86
N ASN A 10 17.37 3.58 31.49
CA ASN A 10 16.96 2.90 30.25
C ASN A 10 15.56 3.32 29.74
N ASN A 11 15.16 2.81 28.57
CA ASN A 11 13.80 2.79 28.01
C ASN A 11 13.17 4.10 27.44
N GLN A 12 13.97 5.04 26.93
CA GLN A 12 13.50 6.07 25.97
C GLN A 12 14.25 6.12 24.63
N TRP A 13 15.10 5.12 24.31
CA TRP A 13 15.97 5.15 23.12
C TRP A 13 15.82 3.97 22.14
N GLN A 14 14.88 3.04 22.33
CA GLN A 14 14.81 1.83 21.49
C GLN A 14 13.99 1.96 20.19
N ASN A 15 13.00 2.85 20.10
CA ASN A 15 12.10 2.91 18.93
C ASN A 15 12.57 3.83 17.78
N LEU A 16 13.55 4.71 18.01
CA LEU A 16 14.12 5.59 16.96
C LEU A 16 15.33 4.99 16.22
N PHE A 17 15.77 3.78 16.58
CA PHE A 17 17.00 3.16 16.06
C PHE A 17 16.81 1.94 15.14
N LYS A 18 15.56 1.57 14.79
CA LYS A 18 15.27 0.35 13.99
C LYS A 18 14.89 0.56 12.52
N MET A 19 14.45 1.75 12.09
CA MET A 19 14.23 2.04 10.66
C MET A 19 15.42 2.75 9.99
N SER A 20 16.12 3.63 10.71
CA SER A 20 17.28 4.39 10.19
C SER A 20 18.51 3.56 9.85
N ARG A 21 18.56 2.27 10.25
CA ARG A 21 19.71 1.38 10.02
C ARG A 21 19.56 0.42 8.83
N ILE A 22 18.33 0.15 8.36
CA ILE A 22 18.10 -0.74 7.21
C ILE A 22 18.46 -0.02 5.89
N MET A 23 18.06 1.24 5.73
CA MET A 23 18.40 2.03 4.53
C MET A 23 19.87 2.52 4.48
N LYS A 24 20.67 2.29 5.53
CA LYS A 24 22.10 2.65 5.56
C LYS A 24 23.08 1.47 5.49
N GLN A 25 22.59 0.22 5.35
CA GLN A 25 23.46 -0.96 5.15
C GLN A 25 23.51 -1.49 3.70
N ARG A 26 22.68 -0.99 2.76
CA ARG A 26 22.78 -1.35 1.33
C ARG A 26 23.94 -0.67 0.57
N LYS A 27 24.60 0.35 1.13
CA LYS A 27 25.72 1.08 0.46
C LYS A 27 27.14 0.53 0.79
N GLU A 28 27.26 -0.57 1.54
CA GLU A 28 28.56 -1.15 1.96
C GLU A 28 28.77 -2.63 1.53
N MET A 29 27.89 -3.22 0.70
CA MET A 29 28.07 -4.59 0.17
C MET A 29 28.55 -4.65 -1.30
N ILE A 30 29.40 -3.72 -1.71
CA ILE A 30 30.08 -3.73 -3.03
C ILE A 30 31.60 -3.50 -2.87
N LYS A 31 32.19 -4.03 -1.78
CA LYS A 31 33.62 -3.84 -1.43
C LYS A 31 34.31 -5.10 -0.85
N PHE A 32 33.92 -6.30 -1.29
CA PHE A 32 34.73 -7.51 -1.10
C PHE A 32 34.53 -8.46 -2.29
N GLY A 33 35.59 -8.75 -3.05
CA GLY A 33 35.50 -9.60 -4.25
C GLY A 33 36.52 -9.34 -5.36
N VAL A 34 37.78 -9.07 -5.04
CA VAL A 34 38.88 -8.92 -6.03
C VAL A 34 40.12 -9.67 -5.53
N CYS A 35 40.78 -10.43 -6.42
CA CYS A 35 41.85 -11.40 -6.16
C CYS A 35 41.42 -12.58 -5.25
N ILE A 36 41.71 -13.84 -5.56
CA ILE A 36 42.86 -14.38 -6.30
C ILE A 36 42.43 -15.23 -7.50
N ALA A 37 43.21 -15.17 -8.58
CA ALA A 37 43.23 -16.18 -9.63
C ALA A 37 44.68 -16.58 -9.92
N LEU A 38 44.96 -17.88 -10.05
CA LEU A 38 46.14 -18.46 -10.73
C LEU A 38 46.06 -20.00 -10.70
N LEU A 39 46.13 -20.64 -11.90
CA LEU A 39 46.47 -22.06 -12.16
C LEU A 39 45.53 -23.13 -11.53
N PHE A 40 45.03 -24.14 -12.25
CA PHE A 40 45.70 -24.95 -13.27
C PHE A 40 44.86 -25.22 -14.54
N THR A 41 45.51 -25.77 -15.56
CA THR A 41 45.00 -25.97 -16.93
C THR A 41 44.58 -27.41 -17.24
N LEU A 42 43.55 -27.61 -18.08
CA LEU A 42 43.57 -28.53 -19.24
C LEU A 42 42.32 -28.37 -20.13
N ASN A 43 42.42 -28.77 -21.40
CA ASN A 43 41.41 -28.56 -22.45
C ASN A 43 40.48 -29.78 -22.67
N VAL A 44 39.22 -29.54 -23.06
CA VAL A 44 38.52 -30.18 -24.21
C VAL A 44 37.57 -29.15 -24.82
N LEU A 45 37.30 -29.22 -26.13
CA LEU A 45 36.45 -28.26 -26.87
C LEU A 45 34.95 -28.60 -26.82
N SER A 46 34.10 -27.57 -26.80
CA SER A 46 32.95 -27.44 -27.70
C SER A 46 32.45 -25.98 -27.75
N SER A 47 31.66 -25.63 -28.77
CA SER A 47 31.41 -24.23 -29.16
C SER A 47 30.26 -23.55 -28.40
N PHE A 48 30.59 -22.53 -27.61
CA PHE A 48 29.67 -21.43 -27.27
C PHE A 48 30.41 -20.10 -27.41
N CYS A 49 29.78 -19.13 -28.09
CA CYS A 49 30.31 -17.78 -28.19
C CYS A 49 30.21 -17.07 -26.84
N LYS A 50 31.33 -17.00 -26.11
CA LYS A 50 31.48 -16.02 -25.03
C LYS A 50 31.50 -14.62 -25.67
N PRO A 51 30.74 -13.63 -25.16
CA PRO A 51 31.03 -12.23 -25.43
C PRO A 51 32.48 -11.95 -25.01
N GLN A 52 33.24 -11.26 -25.85
CA GLN A 52 34.59 -10.86 -25.49
C GLN A 52 34.51 -9.82 -24.36
N MET A 53 35.24 -10.05 -23.26
CA MET A 53 35.62 -8.95 -22.37
C MET A 53 36.73 -8.15 -23.05
N GLY A 54 36.34 -7.40 -24.08
CA GLY A 54 37.12 -6.36 -24.74
C GLY A 54 36.62 -4.98 -24.29
N ALA A 55 37.44 -3.95 -24.48
CA ALA A 55 37.10 -2.60 -24.07
C ALA A 55 35.91 -2.04 -24.87
N ASP A 56 34.95 -1.44 -24.15
CA ASP A 56 34.50 -0.08 -24.46
C ASP A 56 33.97 0.59 -23.18
N ASN A 57 34.49 1.80 -22.90
CA ASN A 57 34.07 2.65 -21.78
C ASN A 57 32.92 3.61 -22.20
N GLU A 58 32.16 3.21 -23.22
CA GLU A 58 31.24 4.04 -23.97
C GLU A 58 29.79 3.89 -23.47
N SER A 59 28.92 4.83 -23.85
CA SER A 59 27.53 4.91 -23.38
C SER A 59 26.55 4.55 -24.51
N TYR A 60 26.06 3.31 -24.49
CA TYR A 60 25.37 2.64 -25.61
C TYR A 60 23.91 2.28 -25.31
N LEU A 61 23.17 1.90 -26.37
CA LEU A 61 21.81 1.36 -26.33
C LEU A 61 21.80 -0.07 -26.86
N ASP A 62 21.02 -0.95 -26.24
CA ASP A 62 20.83 -2.36 -26.56
C ASP A 62 19.34 -2.65 -26.80
N PHE A 63 19.05 -3.55 -27.74
CA PHE A 63 17.74 -3.71 -28.36
C PHE A 63 17.36 -5.18 -28.49
N GLU A 64 16.07 -5.47 -28.35
CA GLU A 64 15.52 -6.82 -28.38
C GLU A 64 14.37 -6.92 -29.37
N ILE A 65 14.33 -7.99 -30.17
CA ILE A 65 13.21 -8.26 -31.08
C ILE A 65 11.96 -8.51 -30.23
N LEU A 66 10.90 -7.74 -30.50
CA LEU A 66 9.62 -7.84 -29.82
C LEU A 66 8.67 -8.76 -30.59
N ASP A 67 8.60 -8.58 -31.91
CA ASP A 67 7.96 -9.50 -32.83
C ASP A 67 8.71 -9.54 -34.18
N GLU A 68 9.01 -10.75 -34.61
CA GLU A 68 9.72 -11.08 -35.85
C GLU A 68 8.85 -10.89 -37.10
N GLN A 69 7.52 -11.02 -36.97
CA GLN A 69 6.57 -10.91 -38.08
C GLN A 69 6.25 -9.46 -38.45
N SER A 70 5.95 -8.60 -37.47
CA SER A 70 5.76 -7.16 -37.65
C SER A 70 7.07 -6.37 -37.77
N LYS A 71 8.22 -7.04 -37.56
CA LYS A 71 9.56 -6.44 -37.51
C LYS A 71 9.64 -5.29 -36.50
N THR A 72 9.21 -5.56 -35.28
CA THR A 72 9.25 -4.61 -34.16
C THR A 72 10.26 -5.01 -33.10
N CYS A 73 10.83 -4.01 -32.41
CA CYS A 73 11.78 -4.20 -31.33
C CYS A 73 11.47 -3.28 -30.13
N ARG A 74 12.05 -3.62 -28.98
CA ARG A 74 12.07 -2.79 -27.77
C ARG A 74 13.48 -2.38 -27.39
N LEU A 75 13.62 -1.23 -26.73
CA LEU A 75 14.86 -0.85 -26.06
C LEU A 75 15.02 -1.75 -24.84
N LYS A 76 16.03 -2.62 -24.85
CA LYS A 76 16.30 -3.58 -23.77
C LYS A 76 17.04 -2.93 -22.62
N LYS A 77 18.02 -2.08 -22.94
CA LYS A 77 18.96 -1.53 -21.97
C LYS A 77 19.67 -0.29 -22.51
N CYS A 78 19.80 0.73 -21.69
CA CYS A 78 20.74 1.83 -21.85
C CYS A 78 21.91 1.63 -20.88
N VAL A 79 23.11 2.10 -21.25
CA VAL A 79 24.28 2.21 -20.37
C VAL A 79 24.84 3.61 -20.48
N LEU A 80 24.98 4.30 -19.35
CA LEU A 80 25.58 5.62 -19.26
C LEU A 80 26.78 5.61 -18.31
N GLN A 81 27.93 6.10 -18.79
CA GLN A 81 29.18 6.21 -18.04
C GLN A 81 29.49 7.65 -17.57
N LYS A 82 28.68 8.61 -18.03
CA LYS A 82 28.74 10.04 -17.73
C LYS A 82 27.41 10.67 -18.11
N ASP A 83 27.15 11.86 -17.57
CA ASP A 83 25.96 12.67 -17.84
C ASP A 83 25.70 12.82 -19.34
N LYS A 84 24.49 12.47 -19.79
CA LYS A 84 24.13 12.38 -21.21
C LYS A 84 22.66 12.73 -21.46
N VAL A 85 22.41 13.43 -22.57
CA VAL A 85 21.10 13.50 -23.24
C VAL A 85 20.98 12.29 -24.17
N VAL A 86 19.96 11.47 -24.00
CA VAL A 86 19.77 10.25 -24.80
C VAL A 86 18.68 10.45 -25.83
N GLU A 87 19.08 10.58 -27.09
CA GLU A 87 18.21 10.40 -28.25
C GLU A 87 18.05 8.90 -28.53
N VAL A 88 16.81 8.43 -28.57
CA VAL A 88 16.47 7.03 -28.85
C VAL A 88 16.07 6.90 -30.34
N PRO A 89 16.64 5.95 -31.11
CA PRO A 89 16.43 5.88 -32.56
C PRO A 89 15.08 5.24 -32.94
N GLU A 90 14.52 5.63 -34.09
CA GLU A 90 13.25 5.06 -34.62
C GLU A 90 13.34 3.56 -34.96
N THR A 91 14.55 3.07 -35.23
CA THR A 91 14.84 1.69 -35.63
C THR A 91 16.13 1.18 -34.98
N ALA A 92 16.27 -0.14 -34.94
CA ALA A 92 17.52 -0.82 -34.55
C ALA A 92 17.86 -1.94 -35.55
N VAL A 93 19.15 -2.16 -35.78
CA VAL A 93 19.63 -3.30 -36.59
C VAL A 93 20.01 -4.44 -35.66
N ILE A 94 19.28 -5.55 -35.74
CA ILE A 94 19.50 -6.75 -34.93
C ILE A 94 19.74 -7.92 -35.89
N SER A 95 20.86 -8.64 -35.70
CA SER A 95 21.27 -9.75 -36.58
C SER A 95 21.30 -9.40 -38.09
N GLY A 96 21.63 -8.15 -38.43
CA GLY A 96 21.67 -7.65 -39.81
C GLY A 96 20.31 -7.27 -40.42
N GLN A 97 19.21 -7.37 -39.66
CA GLN A 97 17.86 -6.98 -40.08
C GLN A 97 17.41 -5.73 -39.32
N THR A 98 16.63 -4.86 -39.99
CA THR A 98 16.12 -3.61 -39.37
C THR A 98 14.75 -3.85 -38.73
N TYR A 99 14.61 -3.43 -37.47
CA TYR A 99 13.36 -3.50 -36.70
C TYR A 99 12.92 -2.09 -36.30
N ARG A 100 11.62 -1.84 -36.31
CA ARG A 100 10.99 -0.59 -35.85
C ARG A 100 10.90 -0.59 -34.33
N LEU A 101 11.45 0.44 -33.68
CA LEU A 101 11.41 0.55 -32.23
C LEU A 101 10.02 1.01 -31.77
N THR A 102 9.26 0.16 -31.07
CA THR A 102 7.89 0.48 -30.61
C THR A 102 7.78 0.72 -29.11
N THR A 103 8.76 0.24 -28.35
CA THR A 103 8.62 0.07 -26.91
C THR A 103 9.91 0.42 -26.17
N ILE A 104 9.79 1.16 -25.08
CA ILE A 104 10.86 1.29 -24.08
C ILE A 104 10.66 0.18 -23.05
N GLY A 105 11.63 -0.73 -22.95
CA GLY A 105 11.45 -2.01 -22.26
C GLY A 105 11.63 -1.94 -20.74
N ASP A 106 11.18 -3.01 -20.05
CA ASP A 106 11.30 -3.19 -18.61
C ASP A 106 12.72 -2.89 -18.10
N ARG A 107 12.81 -1.97 -17.13
CA ARG A 107 14.06 -1.55 -16.46
C ARG A 107 15.19 -1.07 -17.39
N SER A 108 14.87 -0.73 -18.64
CA SER A 108 15.86 -0.40 -19.67
C SER A 108 16.73 0.83 -19.34
N PHE A 109 16.20 1.82 -18.62
CA PHE A 109 16.93 2.96 -18.05
C PHE A 109 17.06 2.90 -16.52
N ALA A 110 16.50 1.90 -15.83
CA ALA A 110 16.56 1.79 -14.37
C ALA A 110 17.93 1.37 -13.80
N ASN A 111 18.95 1.18 -14.64
CA ASN A 111 20.21 0.52 -14.27
C ASN A 111 21.41 1.10 -15.05
N TYR A 112 22.59 0.54 -14.80
CA TYR A 112 23.81 0.77 -15.61
C TYR A 112 24.19 2.25 -15.78
N GLY A 113 24.14 2.99 -14.66
CA GLY A 113 24.53 4.41 -14.58
C GLY A 113 23.44 5.41 -14.97
N CYS A 114 22.41 4.98 -15.70
CA CYS A 114 21.30 5.84 -16.14
C CYS A 114 20.66 6.61 -14.97
N GLN A 115 20.44 5.94 -13.84
CA GLN A 115 19.96 6.51 -12.58
C GLN A 115 20.62 7.85 -12.18
N LYS A 116 21.93 7.99 -12.46
CA LYS A 116 22.76 9.15 -12.07
C LYS A 116 23.17 10.06 -13.22
N HIS A 117 22.97 9.62 -14.46
CA HIS A 117 23.60 10.22 -15.64
C HIS A 117 22.64 10.49 -16.80
N LEU A 118 21.41 9.95 -16.77
CA LEU A 118 20.40 10.30 -17.76
C LEU A 118 19.84 11.67 -17.40
N LEU A 119 20.27 12.73 -18.09
CA LEU A 119 19.77 14.09 -17.83
C LEU A 119 18.44 14.37 -18.54
N LYS A 120 18.32 13.84 -19.76
CA LYS A 120 17.16 14.01 -20.65
C LYS A 120 17.04 12.80 -21.55
N VAL A 121 15.81 12.41 -21.88
CA VAL A 121 15.53 11.40 -22.90
C VAL A 121 14.59 11.96 -23.98
N ILE A 122 14.91 11.69 -25.25
CA ILE A 122 14.09 12.07 -26.40
C ILE A 122 13.60 10.78 -27.05
N LEU A 123 12.28 10.55 -26.99
CA LEU A 123 11.66 9.33 -27.50
C LEU A 123 11.14 9.53 -28.94
N PRO A 124 11.42 8.59 -29.87
CA PRO A 124 11.06 8.73 -31.27
C PRO A 124 9.55 8.55 -31.49
N GLN A 125 9.03 9.10 -32.59
CA GLN A 125 7.61 9.02 -32.96
C GLN A 125 7.10 7.59 -33.18
N THR A 126 8.01 6.61 -33.18
CA THR A 126 7.70 5.19 -33.33
C THR A 126 7.22 4.51 -32.05
N ILE A 127 7.56 5.05 -30.87
CA ILE A 127 7.18 4.49 -29.57
C ILE A 127 5.68 4.64 -29.31
N THR A 128 5.04 3.55 -28.90
CA THR A 128 3.67 3.51 -28.37
C THR A 128 3.61 3.16 -26.88
N THR A 129 4.68 2.57 -26.33
CA THR A 129 4.64 1.93 -25.02
C THR A 129 5.90 2.21 -24.20
N ILE A 130 5.74 2.48 -22.90
CA ILE A 130 6.81 2.47 -21.90
C ILE A 130 6.46 1.40 -20.86
N GLU A 131 7.24 0.32 -20.82
CA GLU A 131 7.03 -0.85 -19.95
C GLU A 131 7.30 -0.57 -18.46
N GLU A 132 7.03 -1.59 -17.63
CA GLU A 132 7.23 -1.56 -16.18
C GLU A 132 8.60 -1.02 -15.79
N SER A 133 8.67 -0.17 -14.76
CA SER A 133 9.94 0.25 -14.15
C SER A 133 10.98 0.81 -15.15
N ALA A 134 10.59 1.25 -16.35
CA ALA A 134 11.52 1.57 -17.45
C ALA A 134 12.61 2.56 -17.04
N PHE A 135 12.26 3.61 -16.30
CA PHE A 135 13.14 4.66 -15.78
C PHE A 135 13.25 4.64 -14.23
N TYR A 136 12.96 3.52 -13.57
CA TYR A 136 12.92 3.41 -12.10
C TYR A 136 14.21 3.95 -11.43
N SER A 137 14.04 4.87 -10.46
CA SER A 137 15.10 5.66 -9.80
C SER A 137 16.01 6.38 -10.81
N CYS A 138 15.44 7.17 -11.73
CA CYS A 138 16.23 8.12 -12.55
C CYS A 138 16.36 9.48 -11.85
N ASP A 139 17.07 9.49 -10.71
CA ASP A 139 17.37 10.65 -9.85
C ASP A 139 17.89 11.90 -10.60
N SER A 140 18.52 11.70 -11.77
CA SER A 140 19.09 12.76 -12.61
C SER A 140 18.23 13.17 -13.82
N LEU A 141 17.14 12.46 -14.14
CA LEU A 141 16.31 12.71 -15.32
C LEU A 141 15.43 13.93 -15.11
N LYS A 142 15.73 15.04 -15.78
CA LYS A 142 15.00 16.32 -15.67
C LYS A 142 13.91 16.50 -16.72
N GLU A 143 14.10 15.96 -17.91
CA GLU A 143 13.20 16.20 -19.04
C GLU A 143 12.99 14.93 -19.88
N ILE A 144 11.74 14.63 -20.21
CA ILE A 144 11.36 13.59 -21.17
C ILE A 144 10.53 14.19 -22.29
N VAL A 145 11.02 14.07 -23.53
CA VAL A 145 10.24 14.40 -24.73
C VAL A 145 9.45 13.18 -25.13
N PHE A 146 8.16 13.14 -24.74
CA PHE A 146 7.26 12.06 -25.12
C PHE A 146 6.85 12.14 -26.61
N PRO A 147 6.61 10.99 -27.27
CA PRO A 147 6.18 10.95 -28.65
C PRO A 147 4.64 11.03 -28.79
N PRO A 148 4.12 11.60 -29.89
CA PRO A 148 2.67 11.84 -30.08
C PRO A 148 1.84 10.58 -30.37
N LYS A 149 2.41 9.39 -30.17
CA LYS A 149 1.76 8.07 -30.34
C LYS A 149 1.90 7.17 -29.12
N LEU A 150 2.45 7.67 -28.02
CA LEU A 150 2.52 6.97 -26.75
C LEU A 150 1.10 6.78 -26.19
N THR A 151 0.66 5.53 -26.03
CA THR A 151 -0.66 5.19 -25.47
C THR A 151 -0.56 4.79 -24.00
N THR A 152 0.54 4.14 -23.61
CA THR A 152 0.61 3.41 -22.34
C THR A 152 1.92 3.66 -21.60
N ILE A 153 1.79 4.10 -20.35
CA ILE A 153 2.88 4.17 -19.37
C ILE A 153 2.55 3.13 -18.29
N TYR A 154 3.38 2.09 -18.16
CA TYR A 154 3.12 0.97 -17.24
C TYR A 154 3.53 1.28 -15.78
N ARG A 155 3.21 0.33 -14.87
CA ARG A 155 3.47 0.46 -13.43
C ARG A 155 4.93 0.77 -13.12
N TRP A 156 5.15 1.64 -12.14
CA TRP A 156 6.47 2.13 -11.71
C TRP A 156 7.38 2.73 -12.81
N ALA A 157 6.87 3.05 -14.01
CA ALA A 157 7.71 3.42 -15.16
C ALA A 157 8.70 4.57 -14.91
N PHE A 158 8.35 5.52 -14.03
CA PHE A 158 9.15 6.65 -13.55
C PHE A 158 9.09 6.76 -12.02
N TYR A 159 8.94 5.63 -11.31
CA TYR A 159 8.96 5.61 -9.84
C TYR A 159 10.34 6.08 -9.33
N ASP A 160 10.38 6.87 -8.26
CA ASP A 160 11.64 7.36 -7.63
C ASP A 160 12.47 8.28 -8.58
N CYS A 161 11.84 8.87 -9.61
CA CYS A 161 12.49 9.77 -10.59
C CYS A 161 12.70 11.17 -10.05
N ASP A 162 13.59 11.26 -9.06
CA ASP A 162 13.89 12.45 -8.28
C ASP A 162 14.42 13.65 -9.09
N GLY A 163 14.77 13.47 -10.38
CA GLY A 163 15.21 14.55 -11.26
C GLY A 163 14.07 15.37 -11.87
N LEU A 164 12.85 14.81 -11.93
CA LEU A 164 11.72 15.42 -12.62
C LEU A 164 11.09 16.53 -11.77
N GLU A 165 11.18 17.78 -12.25
CA GLU A 165 10.57 18.95 -11.60
C GLU A 165 9.16 19.24 -12.17
N GLU A 166 8.95 18.98 -13.46
CA GLU A 166 7.68 19.07 -14.17
C GLU A 166 7.48 17.92 -15.18
N ILE A 167 6.24 17.62 -15.56
CA ILE A 167 5.93 16.70 -16.67
C ILE A 167 4.62 17.05 -17.38
N SER A 168 4.59 16.86 -18.71
CA SER A 168 3.38 16.99 -19.52
C SER A 168 3.12 15.71 -20.31
N ILE A 169 2.00 15.04 -20.02
CA ILE A 169 1.65 13.73 -20.58
C ILE A 169 0.77 13.96 -21.83
N PRO A 170 1.13 13.40 -23.01
CA PRO A 170 0.45 13.73 -24.26
C PRO A 170 -0.93 13.09 -24.37
N ASN A 171 -1.87 13.78 -25.05
CA ASN A 171 -3.26 13.33 -25.26
C ASN A 171 -3.42 11.98 -25.98
N SER A 172 -2.35 11.40 -26.52
CA SER A 172 -2.35 10.02 -27.03
C SER A 172 -2.40 8.96 -25.93
N VAL A 173 -2.03 9.31 -24.69
CA VAL A 173 -2.02 8.40 -23.54
C VAL A 173 -3.44 8.09 -23.11
N THR A 174 -3.74 6.79 -22.99
CA THR A 174 -5.00 6.24 -22.50
C THR A 174 -4.84 5.52 -21.16
N LYS A 175 -3.61 5.22 -20.72
CA LYS A 175 -3.34 4.58 -19.42
C LYS A 175 -2.03 5.03 -18.78
N ILE A 176 -2.12 5.45 -17.52
CA ILE A 176 -1.01 5.73 -16.59
C ILE A 176 -1.06 4.69 -15.48
N GLY A 177 -0.04 3.83 -15.40
CA GLY A 177 -0.04 2.64 -14.55
C GLY A 177 0.21 2.88 -13.05
N ASN A 178 -0.01 1.83 -12.26
CA ASN A 178 0.11 1.84 -10.81
C ASN A 178 1.47 2.41 -10.35
N ALA A 179 1.42 3.45 -9.51
CA ALA A 179 2.59 4.14 -9.00
C ALA A 179 3.62 4.56 -10.08
N ALA A 180 3.17 4.88 -11.31
CA ALA A 180 4.05 5.20 -12.44
C ALA A 180 4.96 6.41 -12.21
N PHE A 181 4.55 7.40 -11.42
CA PHE A 181 5.31 8.61 -11.06
C PHE A 181 5.37 8.82 -9.53
N SER A 182 5.17 7.76 -8.75
CA SER A 182 5.21 7.83 -7.29
C SER A 182 6.64 8.02 -6.79
N HIS A 183 6.81 8.71 -5.65
CA HIS A 183 8.11 9.03 -5.06
C HIS A 183 9.03 9.90 -5.95
N CYS A 184 8.47 10.72 -6.84
CA CYS A 184 9.24 11.77 -7.50
C CYS A 184 9.28 13.00 -6.57
N ASP A 185 10.19 13.05 -5.58
CA ASP A 185 10.16 14.05 -4.49
C ASP A 185 10.43 15.50 -4.96
N LYS A 186 10.62 15.75 -6.26
CA LYS A 186 10.71 17.09 -6.90
C LYS A 186 9.59 17.42 -7.89
N LEU A 187 8.68 16.49 -8.20
CA LEU A 187 7.66 16.67 -9.24
C LEU A 187 6.53 17.60 -8.77
N THR A 188 6.70 18.89 -9.02
CA THR A 188 5.79 19.96 -8.55
C THR A 188 4.70 20.34 -9.54
N THR A 189 4.86 19.97 -10.82
CA THR A 189 3.91 20.28 -11.89
C THR A 189 3.63 19.04 -12.75
N VAL A 190 2.36 18.65 -12.87
CA VAL A 190 1.90 17.59 -13.78
C VAL A 190 0.78 18.12 -14.66
N THR A 191 0.96 18.05 -15.98
CA THR A 191 -0.13 18.25 -16.95
C THR A 191 -0.66 16.88 -17.39
N LEU A 192 -1.90 16.57 -17.00
CA LEU A 192 -2.63 15.37 -17.41
C LEU A 192 -3.16 15.50 -18.85
N PRO A 193 -3.30 14.40 -19.59
CA PRO A 193 -3.83 14.45 -20.95
C PRO A 193 -5.35 14.70 -20.93
N ASN A 194 -5.85 15.54 -21.84
CA ASN A 194 -7.30 15.69 -22.05
C ASN A 194 -7.80 14.63 -23.03
N SER A 195 -7.82 13.38 -22.56
CA SER A 195 -8.21 12.17 -23.29
C SER A 195 -8.98 11.21 -22.36
N GLU A 196 -9.52 10.11 -22.89
CA GLU A 196 -10.06 9.00 -22.08
C GLU A 196 -8.97 8.22 -21.32
N VAL A 197 -8.21 8.92 -20.47
CA VAL A 197 -7.12 8.33 -19.68
C VAL A 197 -7.65 7.62 -18.43
N GLU A 198 -7.16 6.41 -18.20
CA GLU A 198 -7.19 5.72 -16.93
C GLU A 198 -5.92 6.02 -16.14
N ILE A 199 -6.07 6.51 -14.92
CA ILE A 199 -4.98 6.78 -13.98
C ILE A 199 -5.10 5.75 -12.86
N GLU A 200 -4.17 4.80 -12.77
CA GLU A 200 -4.24 3.70 -11.80
C GLU A 200 -3.88 4.12 -10.35
N GLU A 201 -4.03 3.19 -9.42
CA GLU A 201 -3.73 3.35 -7.99
C GLU A 201 -2.34 3.95 -7.76
N SER A 202 -2.26 4.92 -6.84
CA SER A 202 -1.02 5.58 -6.40
C SER A 202 -0.17 6.25 -7.51
N ALA A 203 -0.72 6.49 -8.71
CA ALA A 203 0.04 6.93 -9.90
C ALA A 203 1.02 8.11 -9.65
N PHE A 204 0.62 9.12 -8.87
CA PHE A 204 1.45 10.27 -8.47
C PHE A 204 1.57 10.42 -6.94
N TRP A 205 1.41 9.31 -6.21
CA TRP A 205 1.46 9.29 -4.74
C TRP A 205 2.86 9.61 -4.21
N MET A 206 2.96 10.40 -3.14
CA MET A 206 4.21 10.97 -2.63
C MET A 206 4.96 11.73 -3.73
N THR A 207 4.34 12.82 -4.18
CA THR A 207 4.96 13.87 -5.00
C THR A 207 4.70 15.23 -4.35
N PRO A 208 5.57 16.25 -4.53
CA PRO A 208 5.39 17.58 -3.93
C PRO A 208 4.35 18.45 -4.67
N LEU A 209 3.32 17.83 -5.26
CA LEU A 209 2.22 18.54 -5.88
C LEU A 209 1.45 19.34 -4.82
N SER A 210 1.25 20.63 -5.06
CA SER A 210 0.33 21.45 -4.25
C SER A 210 -1.13 21.27 -4.69
N GLN A 211 -1.33 21.07 -6.00
CA GLN A 211 -2.60 20.80 -6.64
C GLN A 211 -2.42 20.05 -7.96
N ILE A 212 -3.50 19.42 -8.44
CA ILE A 212 -3.60 18.80 -9.77
C ILE A 212 -4.88 19.24 -10.49
N PHE A 213 -4.81 19.48 -11.80
CA PHE A 213 -5.98 19.73 -12.64
C PHE A 213 -6.39 18.46 -13.39
N VAL A 214 -7.65 18.05 -13.24
CA VAL A 214 -8.26 16.87 -13.88
C VAL A 214 -9.13 17.33 -15.06
N PRO A 215 -8.66 17.22 -16.32
CA PRO A 215 -9.37 17.74 -17.48
C PRO A 215 -10.61 16.93 -17.86
N GLN A 216 -11.42 17.49 -18.77
CA GLN A 216 -12.74 17.00 -19.20
C GLN A 216 -12.87 15.47 -19.41
N PHE A 217 -11.95 14.82 -20.12
CA PHE A 217 -12.14 13.43 -20.55
C PHE A 217 -11.56 12.35 -19.62
N VAL A 218 -10.93 12.70 -18.50
CA VAL A 218 -10.33 11.71 -17.56
C VAL A 218 -11.40 10.70 -17.13
N LYS A 219 -11.12 9.42 -17.40
CA LYS A 219 -12.10 8.32 -17.37
C LYS A 219 -12.13 7.57 -16.05
N ALA A 220 -10.97 7.37 -15.45
CA ALA A 220 -10.81 6.68 -14.18
C ALA A 220 -9.64 7.28 -13.40
N ILE A 221 -9.83 7.40 -12.08
CA ILE A 221 -8.81 7.81 -11.12
C ILE A 221 -8.80 6.73 -10.04
N GLY A 222 -7.66 6.05 -9.89
CA GLY A 222 -7.46 4.98 -8.93
C GLY A 222 -7.32 5.49 -7.50
N VAL A 223 -7.44 4.56 -6.55
CA VAL A 223 -7.24 4.81 -5.12
C VAL A 223 -5.86 5.47 -4.91
N ASN A 224 -5.80 6.54 -4.13
CA ASN A 224 -4.57 7.27 -3.80
C ASN A 224 -3.80 7.83 -5.00
N ALA A 225 -4.39 7.95 -6.20
CA ALA A 225 -3.65 8.41 -7.39
C ALA A 225 -2.98 9.79 -7.22
N PHE A 226 -3.55 10.63 -6.34
CA PHE A 226 -3.01 11.91 -5.88
C PHE A 226 -3.26 12.08 -4.37
N ASP A 227 -2.33 12.73 -3.67
CA ASP A 227 -2.38 13.14 -2.26
C ASP A 227 -2.61 14.66 -2.05
N CYS A 228 -2.50 15.44 -3.12
CA CYS A 228 -2.63 16.89 -3.15
C CYS A 228 -4.07 17.39 -3.42
N ASN A 229 -4.27 18.71 -3.51
CA ASN A 229 -5.57 19.32 -3.83
C ASN A 229 -6.00 19.05 -5.28
N ILE A 230 -7.21 18.56 -5.49
CA ILE A 230 -7.71 18.15 -6.80
C ILE A 230 -8.73 19.15 -7.33
N ILE A 231 -8.44 19.76 -8.48
CA ILE A 231 -9.35 20.66 -9.21
C ILE A 231 -9.84 19.92 -10.46
N VAL A 232 -11.13 19.64 -10.53
CA VAL A 232 -11.76 18.97 -11.67
C VAL A 232 -12.40 20.00 -12.61
N ASP A 233 -12.25 19.79 -13.92
CA ASP A 233 -12.94 20.56 -14.94
C ASP A 233 -14.47 20.51 -14.75
N ASN A 234 -15.13 21.67 -14.85
CA ASN A 234 -16.60 21.74 -14.74
C ASN A 234 -17.30 20.86 -15.78
N GLU A 235 -16.72 20.70 -16.97
CA GLU A 235 -17.22 19.85 -18.04
C GLU A 235 -16.80 18.37 -17.90
N ASN A 236 -16.00 17.99 -16.89
CA ASN A 236 -15.58 16.59 -16.72
C ASN A 236 -16.77 15.64 -16.58
N LEU A 237 -16.73 14.50 -17.28
CA LEU A 237 -17.88 13.62 -17.41
C LEU A 237 -18.10 12.68 -16.21
N ASN A 238 -17.06 12.41 -15.41
CA ASN A 238 -17.03 11.33 -14.42
C ASN A 238 -16.89 11.82 -12.96
N PHE A 239 -16.27 12.99 -12.77
CA PHE A 239 -15.82 13.50 -11.48
C PHE A 239 -16.31 14.92 -11.19
N SER A 240 -16.21 15.31 -9.92
CA SER A 240 -16.33 16.71 -9.50
C SER A 240 -15.39 17.00 -8.33
N SER A 241 -15.05 18.27 -8.12
CA SER A 241 -14.26 18.70 -6.96
C SER A 241 -14.96 19.81 -6.18
N GLU A 242 -14.66 19.89 -4.89
CA GLU A 242 -15.06 21.00 -4.02
C GLU A 242 -13.98 21.21 -2.97
N ASP A 243 -13.54 22.45 -2.78
CA ASP A 243 -12.45 22.81 -1.84
C ASP A 243 -11.14 22.02 -2.04
N GLY A 244 -10.87 21.47 -3.24
CA GLY A 244 -9.71 20.60 -3.51
C GLY A 244 -9.92 19.11 -3.17
N VAL A 245 -11.12 18.71 -2.74
CA VAL A 245 -11.52 17.31 -2.49
C VAL A 245 -12.17 16.71 -3.73
N LEU A 246 -11.85 15.45 -4.06
CA LEU A 246 -12.38 14.74 -5.22
C LEU A 246 -13.62 13.88 -4.88
N PHE A 247 -14.62 13.97 -5.75
CA PHE A 247 -15.87 13.20 -5.71
C PHE A 247 -16.19 12.62 -7.09
N ASP A 248 -17.16 11.71 -7.14
CA ASP A 248 -17.87 11.40 -8.39
C ASP A 248 -18.63 12.64 -8.93
N LYS A 249 -19.11 12.60 -10.17
CA LYS A 249 -19.84 13.73 -10.78
C LYS A 249 -21.09 14.16 -10.00
N THR A 250 -21.71 13.28 -9.22
CA THR A 250 -22.94 13.56 -8.45
C THR A 250 -22.71 13.97 -6.99
N LYS A 251 -21.46 14.00 -6.51
CA LYS A 251 -21.08 14.22 -5.09
C LYS A 251 -21.77 13.26 -4.10
N LYS A 252 -22.06 12.02 -4.53
CA LYS A 252 -22.58 10.92 -3.70
C LYS A 252 -21.48 10.01 -3.17
N LYS A 253 -20.38 9.83 -3.92
CA LYS A 253 -19.18 9.10 -3.50
C LYS A 253 -18.03 10.09 -3.36
N LEU A 254 -17.54 10.22 -2.12
CA LEU A 254 -16.25 10.86 -1.83
C LEU A 254 -15.12 9.93 -2.28
N LEU A 255 -14.13 10.42 -3.03
CA LEU A 255 -13.10 9.58 -3.68
C LEU A 255 -11.68 9.82 -3.15
N SER A 256 -11.27 11.07 -2.90
CA SER A 256 -9.97 11.38 -2.28
C SER A 256 -10.01 12.73 -1.58
N VAL A 257 -9.41 12.79 -0.39
CA VAL A 257 -9.25 13.98 0.45
C VAL A 257 -7.74 14.26 0.61
N PRO A 258 -7.28 15.51 0.37
CA PRO A 258 -5.88 15.88 0.54
C PRO A 258 -5.33 15.56 1.94
N VAL A 259 -4.10 15.03 1.99
CA VAL A 259 -3.52 14.40 3.19
C VAL A 259 -3.08 15.38 4.30
N ASP A 260 -3.04 16.67 3.97
CA ASP A 260 -2.59 17.79 4.80
C ASP A 260 -3.65 18.33 5.77
N ARG A 261 -4.93 17.97 5.58
CA ARG A 261 -6.06 18.51 6.35
C ARG A 261 -6.04 18.07 7.82
N GLU A 262 -6.18 19.03 8.74
CA GLU A 262 -6.30 18.74 10.17
C GLU A 262 -7.71 18.28 10.59
N SER A 263 -8.74 18.69 9.85
CA SER A 263 -10.14 18.28 10.04
C SER A 263 -10.92 18.34 8.72
N TYR A 264 -12.05 17.62 8.62
CA TYR A 264 -12.93 17.71 7.46
C TYR A 264 -14.41 17.46 7.80
N VAL A 265 -15.31 18.17 7.11
CA VAL A 265 -16.76 17.98 7.19
C VAL A 265 -17.24 17.42 5.85
N ILE A 266 -17.66 16.16 5.84
CA ILE A 266 -18.10 15.49 4.62
C ILE A 266 -19.48 16.08 4.21
N PRO A 267 -19.66 16.54 2.95
CA PRO A 267 -20.91 17.14 2.50
C PRO A 267 -22.14 16.23 2.66
N GLY A 268 -23.29 16.84 2.94
CA GLY A 268 -24.56 16.13 3.20
C GLY A 268 -25.12 15.32 2.02
N SER A 269 -24.57 15.49 0.81
CA SER A 269 -24.90 14.69 -0.38
C SER A 269 -24.21 13.32 -0.41
N VAL A 270 -23.16 13.12 0.39
CA VAL A 270 -22.32 11.92 0.33
C VAL A 270 -23.03 10.74 1.00
N GLU A 271 -23.28 9.71 0.20
CA GLU A 271 -23.85 8.42 0.60
C GLU A 271 -22.75 7.36 0.81
N ILE A 272 -21.58 7.53 0.19
CA ILE A 272 -20.45 6.58 0.21
C ILE A 272 -19.14 7.32 0.48
N ILE A 273 -18.41 6.92 1.53
CA ILE A 273 -16.97 7.20 1.65
C ILE A 273 -16.27 6.13 0.83
N GLY A 274 -15.56 6.56 -0.21
CA GLY A 274 -14.89 5.67 -1.15
C GLY A 274 -13.66 4.99 -0.59
N ASP A 275 -13.16 4.08 -1.41
CA ASP A 275 -12.05 3.21 -1.09
C ASP A 275 -10.76 4.05 -1.06
N GLY A 276 -10.05 4.04 0.07
CA GLY A 276 -8.91 4.91 0.36
C GLY A 276 -9.20 6.42 0.47
N ALA A 277 -10.45 6.87 0.59
CA ALA A 277 -10.81 8.30 0.48
C ALA A 277 -10.13 9.26 1.49
N PHE A 278 -9.64 8.76 2.62
CA PHE A 278 -8.81 9.46 3.62
C PHE A 278 -7.49 8.71 3.92
N PHE A 279 -7.00 7.91 2.98
CA PHE A 279 -5.77 7.14 3.13
C PHE A 279 -4.57 8.04 3.44
N CYS A 280 -3.77 7.66 4.43
CA CYS A 280 -2.62 8.43 4.92
C CYS A 280 -2.90 9.92 5.20
N CYS A 281 -4.14 10.30 5.53
CA CYS A 281 -4.48 11.61 6.08
C CYS A 281 -3.90 11.76 7.51
N ARG A 282 -2.58 11.94 7.58
CA ARG A 282 -1.77 11.91 8.82
C ARG A 282 -1.91 13.17 9.68
N HIS A 283 -2.52 14.22 9.13
CA HIS A 283 -2.87 15.43 9.87
C HIS A 283 -4.32 15.39 10.38
N LEU A 284 -5.19 14.61 9.73
CA LEU A 284 -6.63 14.57 10.00
C LEU A 284 -6.92 13.99 11.38
N SER A 285 -7.31 14.86 12.31
CA SER A 285 -7.58 14.51 13.70
C SER A 285 -9.08 14.32 13.99
N GLN A 286 -9.95 14.93 13.19
CA GLN A 286 -11.41 14.91 13.33
C GLN A 286 -12.08 14.84 11.95
N VAL A 287 -13.13 14.02 11.82
CA VAL A 287 -13.98 13.95 10.62
C VAL A 287 -15.46 13.99 11.02
N THR A 288 -16.25 14.84 10.36
CA THR A 288 -17.72 14.85 10.53
C THR A 288 -18.37 14.08 9.38
N ILE A 289 -19.11 13.02 9.71
CA ILE A 289 -19.76 12.13 8.73
C ILE A 289 -21.27 12.46 8.63
N PRO A 290 -21.85 12.57 7.42
CA PRO A 290 -23.27 12.89 7.26
C PRO A 290 -24.19 11.76 7.75
N LYS A 291 -25.28 12.14 8.42
CA LYS A 291 -26.27 11.25 9.06
C LYS A 291 -27.06 10.32 8.12
N HIS A 292 -26.71 10.30 6.83
CA HIS A 292 -27.33 9.49 5.80
C HIS A 292 -26.34 8.54 5.09
N LEU A 293 -25.03 8.60 5.42
CA LEU A 293 -23.99 7.74 4.86
C LEU A 293 -24.37 6.25 4.97
N LYS A 294 -24.15 5.48 3.90
CA LYS A 294 -24.47 4.04 3.79
C LYS A 294 -23.24 3.15 3.91
N THR A 295 -22.11 3.58 3.35
CA THR A 295 -20.92 2.74 3.16
C THR A 295 -19.64 3.49 3.51
N ILE A 296 -18.76 2.82 4.24
CA ILE A 296 -17.34 3.17 4.37
C ILE A 296 -16.56 2.11 3.60
N GLY A 297 -15.83 2.52 2.55
CA GLY A 297 -15.12 1.63 1.62
C GLY A 297 -13.89 0.91 2.18
N ASP A 298 -13.24 0.12 1.33
CA ASP A 298 -12.01 -0.57 1.69
C ASP A 298 -10.85 0.45 1.87
N CYS A 299 -10.00 0.27 2.88
CA CYS A 299 -8.92 1.19 3.25
C CYS A 299 -9.32 2.66 3.50
N ALA A 300 -10.62 2.97 3.65
CA ALA A 300 -11.17 4.34 3.60
C ALA A 300 -10.49 5.39 4.50
N PHE A 301 -10.02 5.01 5.68
CA PHE A 301 -9.27 5.84 6.63
C PHE A 301 -7.90 5.23 6.98
N GLU A 302 -7.36 4.32 6.15
CA GLU A 302 -6.11 3.60 6.44
C GLU A 302 -4.94 4.59 6.69
N SER A 303 -4.26 4.42 7.82
CA SER A 303 -3.14 5.27 8.28
C SER A 303 -3.49 6.76 8.44
N SER A 304 -4.77 7.09 8.63
CA SER A 304 -5.20 8.41 9.07
C SER A 304 -4.96 8.63 10.58
N ASN A 305 -4.94 9.89 11.01
CA ASN A 305 -4.59 10.28 12.39
C ASN A 305 -5.82 10.58 13.28
N ILE A 306 -6.99 10.08 12.90
CA ILE A 306 -8.26 10.34 13.58
C ILE A 306 -8.23 9.81 15.02
N LYS A 307 -8.83 10.56 15.94
CA LYS A 307 -8.90 10.22 17.38
C LYS A 307 -10.21 9.52 17.75
N GLU A 308 -11.28 9.92 17.10
CA GLU A 308 -12.67 9.51 17.33
C GLU A 308 -13.40 9.46 15.98
N VAL A 309 -14.44 8.61 15.88
CA VAL A 309 -15.34 8.59 14.72
C VAL A 309 -16.74 8.15 15.13
N GLU A 310 -17.73 9.05 15.05
CA GLU A 310 -19.15 8.68 15.14
C GLU A 310 -19.58 8.08 13.79
N ILE A 311 -19.73 6.76 13.73
CA ILE A 311 -20.24 6.07 12.53
C ILE A 311 -21.78 6.15 12.54
N PRO A 312 -22.43 6.85 11.59
CA PRO A 312 -23.87 7.11 11.68
C PRO A 312 -24.72 5.84 11.57
N LYS A 313 -25.88 5.84 12.24
CA LYS A 313 -26.88 4.75 12.27
C LYS A 313 -27.50 4.39 10.90
N SER A 314 -27.08 5.04 9.83
CA SER A 314 -27.43 4.76 8.44
C SER A 314 -26.42 3.87 7.72
N VAL A 315 -25.21 3.68 8.28
CA VAL A 315 -24.12 2.90 7.69
C VAL A 315 -24.40 1.41 7.86
N THR A 316 -24.40 0.67 6.76
CA THR A 316 -24.66 -0.78 6.74
C THR A 316 -23.41 -1.61 6.45
N SER A 317 -22.32 -0.99 5.99
CA SER A 317 -21.09 -1.68 5.62
C SER A 317 -19.84 -0.86 5.99
N ILE A 318 -18.85 -1.56 6.55
CA ILE A 318 -17.50 -1.06 6.83
C ILE A 318 -16.52 -2.00 6.12
N GLY A 319 -15.76 -1.45 5.16
CA GLY A 319 -14.85 -2.19 4.29
C GLY A 319 -13.68 -2.86 5.01
N LYS A 320 -12.95 -3.68 4.26
CA LYS A 320 -11.67 -4.26 4.69
C LYS A 320 -10.68 -3.14 4.96
N LYS A 321 -9.87 -3.27 6.00
CA LYS A 321 -8.85 -2.27 6.38
C LYS A 321 -9.40 -0.84 6.59
N ALA A 322 -10.72 -0.64 6.74
CA ALA A 322 -11.33 0.68 6.68
C ALA A 322 -10.71 1.71 7.65
N PHE A 323 -10.20 1.27 8.80
CA PHE A 323 -9.49 2.06 9.80
C PHE A 323 -8.10 1.46 10.15
N LEU A 324 -7.50 0.69 9.22
CA LEU A 324 -6.17 0.09 9.39
C LEU A 324 -5.15 1.15 9.82
N ASN A 325 -4.27 0.85 10.78
CA ASN A 325 -3.24 1.81 11.22
C ASN A 325 -3.77 3.17 11.73
N CYS A 326 -5.03 3.31 12.16
CA CYS A 326 -5.50 4.52 12.84
C CYS A 326 -4.89 4.62 14.25
N TRP A 327 -3.61 4.99 14.35
CA TRP A 327 -2.82 4.85 15.58
C TRP A 327 -3.27 5.77 16.73
N GLN A 328 -4.08 6.80 16.46
CA GLN A 328 -4.67 7.68 17.48
C GLN A 328 -6.13 7.34 17.83
N LEU A 329 -6.80 6.46 17.08
CA LEU A 329 -8.20 6.14 17.29
C LEU A 329 -8.37 5.47 18.67
N SER A 330 -9.04 6.14 19.61
CA SER A 330 -9.17 5.69 21.00
C SER A 330 -10.51 5.01 21.30
N GLU A 331 -11.55 5.35 20.54
CA GLU A 331 -12.91 4.82 20.68
C GLU A 331 -13.59 4.67 19.31
N VAL A 332 -14.39 3.62 19.15
CA VAL A 332 -15.32 3.47 18.02
C VAL A 332 -16.65 2.87 18.44
N VAL A 333 -17.74 3.42 17.90
CA VAL A 333 -19.10 2.90 18.06
C VAL A 333 -19.59 2.37 16.72
N ILE A 334 -19.76 1.05 16.61
CA ILE A 334 -20.29 0.37 15.43
C ILE A 334 -21.83 0.33 15.54
N PRO A 335 -22.60 1.00 14.67
CA PRO A 335 -24.04 1.07 14.79
C PRO A 335 -24.70 -0.26 14.43
N ASN A 336 -25.84 -0.57 15.07
CA ASN A 336 -26.63 -1.80 14.89
C ASN A 336 -27.09 -2.07 13.44
N SER A 337 -26.93 -1.13 12.52
CA SER A 337 -27.15 -1.28 11.08
C SER A 337 -26.03 -2.04 10.36
N VAL A 338 -24.86 -2.21 10.98
CA VAL A 338 -23.72 -2.96 10.43
C VAL A 338 -23.82 -4.43 10.83
N GLU A 339 -24.03 -5.32 9.86
CA GLU A 339 -24.04 -6.77 10.10
C GLU A 339 -22.64 -7.42 10.06
N VAL A 340 -21.66 -6.72 9.48
CA VAL A 340 -20.33 -7.27 9.13
C VAL A 340 -19.27 -6.17 9.25
N ILE A 341 -18.17 -6.47 9.94
CA ILE A 341 -16.93 -5.69 9.93
C ILE A 341 -15.96 -6.33 8.92
N GLY A 342 -15.30 -5.54 8.07
CA GLY A 342 -14.35 -6.04 7.07
C GLY A 342 -13.06 -6.65 7.65
N ASP A 343 -12.36 -7.44 6.84
CA ASP A 343 -11.05 -8.01 7.21
C ASP A 343 -10.06 -6.91 7.60
N SER A 344 -9.36 -7.08 8.73
CA SER A 344 -8.38 -6.14 9.27
C SER A 344 -8.90 -4.71 9.50
N ALA A 345 -10.22 -4.50 9.64
CA ALA A 345 -10.83 -3.16 9.65
C ALA A 345 -10.22 -2.19 10.68
N PHE A 346 -9.84 -2.65 11.89
CA PHE A 346 -9.20 -1.85 12.95
C PHE A 346 -7.81 -2.40 13.32
N TRP A 347 -7.15 -3.14 12.43
CA TRP A 347 -5.83 -3.73 12.71
C TRP A 347 -4.78 -2.65 13.00
N GLN A 348 -4.01 -2.87 14.06
CA GLN A 348 -3.02 -1.94 14.62
C GLN A 348 -3.61 -0.56 15.02
N CYS A 349 -4.87 -0.47 15.42
CA CYS A 349 -5.41 0.71 16.13
C CYS A 349 -4.85 0.76 17.57
N ASN A 350 -3.56 1.10 17.70
CA ASN A 350 -2.77 0.98 18.93
C ASN A 350 -3.29 1.82 20.10
N SER A 351 -4.09 2.87 19.85
CA SER A 351 -4.71 3.71 20.89
C SER A 351 -6.09 3.23 21.34
N LEU A 352 -6.68 2.24 20.66
CA LEU A 352 -8.07 1.84 20.84
C LEU A 352 -8.27 1.20 22.23
N THR A 353 -9.18 1.80 23.01
CA THR A 353 -9.51 1.39 24.39
C THR A 353 -10.98 1.01 24.55
N GLN A 354 -11.87 1.64 23.79
CA GLN A 354 -13.31 1.39 23.83
C GLN A 354 -13.84 0.99 22.45
N VAL A 355 -14.61 -0.10 22.39
CA VAL A 355 -15.26 -0.57 21.17
C VAL A 355 -16.68 -1.00 21.53
N THR A 356 -17.69 -0.31 20.97
CA THR A 356 -19.07 -0.79 21.00
C THR A 356 -19.36 -1.52 19.69
N LEU A 357 -19.67 -2.82 19.76
CA LEU A 357 -20.04 -3.62 18.60
C LEU A 357 -21.55 -3.51 18.30
N SER A 358 -21.92 -3.80 17.04
CA SER A 358 -23.30 -3.86 16.59
C SER A 358 -24.03 -5.09 17.14
N ASN A 359 -25.22 -4.90 17.72
CA ASN A 359 -26.10 -5.98 18.17
C ASN A 359 -26.73 -6.81 17.03
N SER A 360 -26.30 -6.59 15.78
CA SER A 360 -26.65 -7.40 14.61
C SER A 360 -25.42 -7.90 13.85
N LEU A 361 -24.23 -7.76 14.42
CA LEU A 361 -22.95 -8.25 13.89
C LEU A 361 -22.93 -9.78 13.86
N LYS A 362 -22.82 -10.38 12.67
CA LYS A 362 -22.90 -11.85 12.47
C LYS A 362 -21.54 -12.53 12.59
N GLU A 363 -20.47 -11.81 12.26
CA GLU A 363 -19.09 -12.29 12.17
C GLU A 363 -18.12 -11.17 12.57
N ILE A 364 -17.08 -11.50 13.34
CA ILE A 364 -15.90 -10.64 13.52
C ILE A 364 -14.79 -11.20 12.62
N ARG A 365 -14.42 -10.49 11.56
CA ARG A 365 -13.57 -11.01 10.48
C ARG A 365 -12.09 -11.13 10.80
N CYS A 366 -11.35 -11.70 9.84
CA CYS A 366 -9.91 -11.94 9.92
C CYS A 366 -9.15 -10.70 10.42
N ALA A 367 -8.39 -10.85 11.50
CA ALA A 367 -7.54 -9.81 12.10
C ALA A 367 -8.23 -8.47 12.45
N SER A 368 -9.56 -8.43 12.59
CA SER A 368 -10.35 -7.18 12.72
C SER A 368 -9.83 -6.19 13.78
N PHE A 369 -9.35 -6.70 14.92
CA PHE A 369 -8.78 -5.93 16.03
C PHE A 369 -7.38 -6.43 16.42
N GLU A 370 -6.64 -7.13 15.53
CA GLU A 370 -5.27 -7.53 15.85
C GLU A 370 -4.39 -6.29 16.13
N LEU A 371 -3.43 -6.44 17.06
CA LEU A 371 -2.51 -5.40 17.52
C LEU A 371 -3.19 -4.21 18.25
N CYS A 372 -4.49 -4.28 18.57
CA CYS A 372 -5.15 -3.30 19.46
C CYS A 372 -4.73 -3.52 20.93
N GLY A 373 -3.45 -3.32 21.23
CA GLY A 373 -2.83 -3.65 22.53
C GLY A 373 -3.32 -2.85 23.73
N ARG A 374 -4.14 -1.81 23.51
CA ARG A 374 -4.83 -1.02 24.55
C ARG A 374 -6.28 -1.44 24.80
N LEU A 375 -6.84 -2.35 23.99
CA LEU A 375 -8.20 -2.86 24.17
C LEU A 375 -8.21 -3.90 25.28
N THR A 376 -8.55 -3.49 26.51
CA THR A 376 -8.50 -4.33 27.72
C THR A 376 -9.76 -5.14 28.01
N GLN A 377 -10.87 -4.76 27.37
CA GLN A 377 -12.19 -5.39 27.44
C GLN A 377 -12.95 -5.18 26.12
N ILE A 378 -13.83 -6.10 25.75
CA ILE A 378 -14.83 -5.92 24.69
C ILE A 378 -16.01 -6.87 24.94
N GLU A 379 -17.24 -6.39 24.72
CA GLU A 379 -18.43 -7.24 24.72
C GLU A 379 -18.66 -7.77 23.30
N ILE A 380 -18.78 -9.09 23.15
CA ILE A 380 -19.08 -9.74 21.86
C ILE A 380 -20.60 -10.03 21.83
N PRO A 381 -21.39 -9.38 20.95
CA PRO A 381 -22.85 -9.52 20.96
C PRO A 381 -23.35 -10.94 20.66
N ASN A 382 -24.51 -11.30 21.23
CA ASN A 382 -25.24 -12.56 21.00
C ASN A 382 -25.77 -12.76 19.55
N SER A 383 -25.34 -11.94 18.60
CA SER A 383 -25.52 -12.16 17.16
C SER A 383 -24.27 -12.79 16.50
N VAL A 384 -23.11 -12.74 17.15
CA VAL A 384 -21.83 -13.18 16.58
C VAL A 384 -21.76 -14.71 16.57
N THR A 385 -21.66 -15.28 15.38
CA THR A 385 -21.57 -16.74 15.16
C THR A 385 -20.14 -17.22 14.95
N VAL A 386 -19.27 -16.37 14.41
CA VAL A 386 -17.88 -16.69 14.07
C VAL A 386 -16.96 -15.57 14.55
N ILE A 387 -15.93 -15.95 15.29
CA ILE A 387 -14.76 -15.11 15.60
C ILE A 387 -13.64 -15.55 14.67
N GLY A 388 -13.23 -14.67 13.76
CA GLY A 388 -12.34 -14.96 12.65
C GLY A 388 -10.88 -15.20 13.03
N LYS A 389 -10.09 -15.65 12.05
CA LYS A 389 -8.65 -15.87 12.19
C LYS A 389 -7.96 -14.60 12.73
N GLY A 390 -7.23 -14.71 13.83
CA GLY A 390 -6.49 -13.59 14.42
C GLY A 390 -7.34 -12.42 14.92
N ALA A 391 -8.67 -12.53 15.02
CA ALA A 391 -9.59 -11.40 15.20
C ALA A 391 -9.25 -10.43 16.35
N PHE A 392 -8.68 -10.94 17.44
CA PHE A 392 -8.24 -10.21 18.64
C PHE A 392 -6.77 -10.49 19.00
N ALA A 393 -5.95 -10.95 18.06
CA ALA A 393 -4.55 -11.30 18.35
C ALA A 393 -3.75 -10.09 18.86
N LYS A 394 -2.93 -10.28 19.90
CA LYS A 394 -2.09 -9.23 20.53
C LYS A 394 -2.90 -8.03 21.04
N THR A 395 -4.15 -8.24 21.43
CA THR A 395 -4.95 -7.24 22.15
C THR A 395 -4.55 -7.15 23.63
N GLY A 396 -4.97 -6.09 24.30
CA GLY A 396 -4.74 -5.90 25.73
C GLY A 396 -5.70 -6.69 26.64
N LEU A 397 -6.57 -7.53 26.08
CA LEU A 397 -7.73 -8.14 26.75
C LEU A 397 -7.33 -8.85 28.05
N THR A 398 -8.07 -8.56 29.11
CA THR A 398 -7.89 -9.15 30.46
C THR A 398 -8.82 -10.34 30.70
N HIS A 399 -10.03 -10.25 30.15
CA HIS A 399 -11.08 -11.27 30.20
C HIS A 399 -11.85 -11.24 28.87
N ILE A 400 -12.49 -12.35 28.51
CA ILE A 400 -13.45 -12.38 27.39
C ILE A 400 -14.58 -13.38 27.66
N SER A 401 -15.79 -13.00 27.26
CA SER A 401 -16.97 -13.88 27.22
C SER A 401 -17.34 -14.12 25.77
N ILE A 402 -17.38 -15.40 25.39
CA ILE A 402 -17.79 -15.86 24.06
C ILE A 402 -19.29 -16.18 24.12
N PRO A 403 -20.14 -15.57 23.28
CA PRO A 403 -21.60 -15.61 23.43
C PRO A 403 -22.23 -16.91 22.92
N GLU A 404 -23.45 -17.20 23.39
CA GLU A 404 -24.27 -18.39 23.06
C GLU A 404 -24.57 -18.59 21.57
N SER A 405 -24.33 -17.58 20.73
CA SER A 405 -24.42 -17.66 19.27
C SER A 405 -23.16 -18.20 18.60
N THR A 406 -22.00 -18.14 19.25
CA THR A 406 -20.71 -18.47 18.64
C THR A 406 -20.52 -19.98 18.51
N VAL A 407 -20.33 -20.43 17.26
CA VAL A 407 -20.03 -21.83 16.92
C VAL A 407 -18.56 -22.06 16.58
N LYS A 408 -17.81 -21.00 16.25
CA LYS A 408 -16.42 -21.09 15.78
C LYS A 408 -15.52 -19.96 16.30
N ILE A 409 -14.37 -20.35 16.84
CA ILE A 409 -13.21 -19.49 17.09
C ILE A 409 -12.11 -19.87 16.09
N GLY A 410 -11.65 -18.93 15.28
CA GLY A 410 -10.67 -19.17 14.21
C GLY A 410 -9.22 -19.34 14.71
N ASP A 411 -8.34 -19.77 13.79
CA ASP A 411 -6.90 -19.88 14.08
C ASP A 411 -6.34 -18.56 14.60
N TRP A 412 -5.45 -18.61 15.60
CA TRP A 412 -4.81 -17.44 16.23
C TRP A 412 -5.77 -16.38 16.82
N ALA A 413 -7.08 -16.64 16.96
CA ALA A 413 -8.08 -15.60 17.29
C ALA A 413 -7.73 -14.68 18.47
N PHE A 414 -7.16 -15.23 19.55
CA PHE A 414 -6.68 -14.51 20.74
C PHE A 414 -5.15 -14.73 20.96
N PHE A 415 -4.40 -15.00 19.89
CA PHE A 415 -2.97 -15.28 19.96
C PHE A 415 -2.19 -14.13 20.61
N SER A 416 -1.32 -14.44 21.58
CA SER A 416 -0.50 -13.46 22.31
C SER A 416 -1.30 -12.36 23.02
N CYS A 417 -2.52 -12.64 23.48
CA CYS A 417 -3.21 -11.78 24.45
C CYS A 417 -2.60 -12.00 25.85
N TYR A 418 -1.40 -11.47 26.08
CA TYR A 418 -0.60 -11.77 27.28
C TYR A 418 -1.33 -11.48 28.60
N ASN A 419 -2.22 -10.49 28.63
CA ASN A 419 -3.02 -10.10 29.80
C ASN A 419 -4.24 -11.01 30.05
N LEU A 420 -4.62 -11.86 29.09
CA LEU A 420 -5.87 -12.61 29.14
C LEU A 420 -5.78 -13.69 30.22
N SER A 421 -6.56 -13.51 31.29
CA SER A 421 -6.56 -14.37 32.47
C SER A 421 -7.82 -15.20 32.65
N GLN A 422 -8.93 -14.79 32.01
CA GLN A 422 -10.23 -15.45 32.09
C GLN A 422 -10.87 -15.54 30.70
N VAL A 423 -11.32 -16.73 30.33
CA VAL A 423 -12.14 -16.98 29.14
C VAL A 423 -13.39 -17.74 29.57
N THR A 424 -14.56 -17.24 29.20
CA THR A 424 -15.84 -17.95 29.35
C THR A 424 -16.36 -18.32 27.96
N VAL A 425 -16.72 -19.57 27.75
CA VAL A 425 -17.25 -20.11 26.47
C VAL A 425 -18.57 -20.84 26.72
N SER A 426 -19.48 -20.71 25.75
CA SER A 426 -20.84 -21.25 25.76
C SER A 426 -20.94 -22.64 25.12
N ASP A 427 -21.96 -23.41 25.53
CA ASP A 427 -22.28 -24.76 25.01
C ASP A 427 -22.69 -24.81 23.52
N SER A 428 -22.64 -23.67 22.83
CA SER A 428 -22.80 -23.53 21.38
C SER A 428 -21.53 -23.84 20.58
N LEU A 429 -20.35 -23.77 21.22
CA LEU A 429 -19.06 -23.80 20.54
C LEU A 429 -18.79 -25.18 19.92
N LEU A 430 -18.40 -25.21 18.64
CA LEU A 430 -18.14 -26.44 17.87
C LEU A 430 -16.69 -26.57 17.42
N GLU A 431 -16.00 -25.46 17.16
CA GLU A 431 -14.63 -25.45 16.60
C GLU A 431 -13.76 -24.37 17.25
N ILE A 432 -12.55 -24.77 17.67
CA ILE A 432 -11.47 -23.87 18.10
C ILE A 432 -10.25 -24.10 17.21
N GLY A 433 -9.87 -23.09 16.42
CA GLY A 433 -8.78 -23.14 15.46
C GLY A 433 -7.38 -23.14 16.08
N ASN A 434 -6.38 -23.44 15.26
CA ASN A 434 -4.99 -23.63 15.65
C ASN A 434 -4.42 -22.41 16.39
N CYS A 435 -3.68 -22.63 17.46
CA CYS A 435 -3.03 -21.57 18.26
C CYS A 435 -3.97 -20.48 18.81
N ALA A 436 -5.30 -20.70 18.90
CA ALA A 436 -6.27 -19.65 19.19
C ALA A 436 -6.00 -18.86 20.49
N PHE A 437 -5.54 -19.49 21.58
CA PHE A 437 -5.18 -18.85 22.85
C PHE A 437 -3.67 -18.96 23.17
N LYS A 438 -2.83 -19.30 22.18
CA LYS A 438 -1.40 -19.52 22.39
C LYS A 438 -0.71 -18.22 22.82
N TYR A 439 0.16 -18.31 23.83
CA TYR A 439 0.79 -17.18 24.53
C TYR A 439 -0.18 -16.24 25.29
N CYS A 440 -1.38 -16.70 25.67
CA CYS A 440 -2.17 -16.05 26.73
C CYS A 440 -1.61 -16.41 28.11
N GLU A 441 -0.41 -15.91 28.45
CA GLU A 441 0.40 -16.43 29.58
C GLU A 441 -0.26 -16.31 30.96
N ASN A 442 -1.27 -15.46 31.13
CA ASN A 442 -2.07 -15.35 32.36
C ASN A 442 -3.29 -16.30 32.41
N LEU A 443 -3.64 -16.99 31.33
CA LEU A 443 -4.77 -17.91 31.27
C LEU A 443 -4.39 -19.25 31.92
N LYS A 444 -4.72 -19.38 33.21
CA LYS A 444 -4.34 -20.54 34.04
C LYS A 444 -5.32 -21.70 33.96
N GLN A 445 -6.58 -21.43 33.63
CA GLN A 445 -7.62 -22.44 33.50
C GLN A 445 -8.64 -22.00 32.43
N ILE A 446 -9.17 -22.94 31.66
CA ILE A 446 -10.33 -22.73 30.79
C ILE A 446 -11.22 -23.98 30.80
N THR A 447 -12.54 -23.78 30.88
CA THR A 447 -13.52 -24.86 30.71
C THR A 447 -13.91 -24.94 29.23
N ILE A 448 -13.83 -26.13 28.63
CA ILE A 448 -14.23 -26.37 27.23
C ILE A 448 -15.54 -27.16 27.21
N PRO A 449 -16.58 -26.66 26.53
CA PRO A 449 -17.89 -27.30 26.54
C PRO A 449 -17.88 -28.58 25.70
N SER A 450 -18.68 -29.56 26.12
CA SER A 450 -18.76 -30.89 25.50
C SER A 450 -19.29 -30.88 24.06
N SER A 451 -19.94 -29.78 23.66
CA SER A 451 -20.32 -29.43 22.28
C SER A 451 -19.14 -29.33 21.32
N THR A 452 -17.95 -29.00 21.83
CA THR A 452 -16.76 -28.66 21.02
C THR A 452 -16.29 -29.90 20.26
N LYS A 453 -16.51 -29.94 18.95
CA LYS A 453 -16.14 -31.08 18.09
C LYS A 453 -14.64 -31.07 17.81
N THR A 454 -14.13 -29.93 17.36
CA THR A 454 -12.74 -29.76 16.90
C THR A 454 -11.98 -28.78 17.79
N VAL A 455 -10.77 -29.17 18.21
CA VAL A 455 -9.79 -28.31 18.87
C VAL A 455 -8.49 -28.48 18.10
N GLY A 456 -7.93 -27.40 17.57
CA GLY A 456 -6.73 -27.41 16.72
C GLY A 456 -5.41 -27.55 17.49
N ASP A 457 -4.30 -27.45 16.76
CA ASP A 457 -2.97 -27.64 17.33
C ASP A 457 -2.49 -26.42 18.14
N TRP A 458 -1.84 -26.71 19.27
CA TRP A 458 -1.26 -25.73 20.21
C TRP A 458 -2.21 -24.62 20.66
N VAL A 459 -3.52 -24.90 20.79
CA VAL A 459 -4.56 -23.91 21.11
C VAL A 459 -4.28 -23.16 22.41
N PHE A 460 -3.91 -23.84 23.49
CA PHE A 460 -3.74 -23.27 24.83
C PHE A 460 -2.25 -23.05 25.16
N PRO A 461 -1.90 -22.13 26.09
CA PRO A 461 -0.54 -21.99 26.59
C PRO A 461 -0.18 -23.17 27.51
N GLN A 462 1.12 -23.47 27.64
CA GLN A 462 1.63 -24.70 28.31
C GLN A 462 1.21 -24.86 29.78
N ASN A 463 0.86 -23.76 30.46
CA ASN A 463 0.51 -23.73 31.89
C ASN A 463 -1.00 -23.54 32.13
N CYS A 464 -1.84 -23.74 31.12
CA CYS A 464 -3.30 -23.69 31.26
C CYS A 464 -3.86 -25.09 31.57
N GLU A 465 -4.58 -25.22 32.67
CA GLU A 465 -5.46 -26.36 32.92
C GLU A 465 -6.66 -26.27 31.96
N VAL A 466 -6.94 -27.36 31.24
CA VAL A 466 -8.11 -27.47 30.36
C VAL A 466 -9.10 -28.40 31.05
N VAL A 467 -10.28 -27.88 31.38
CA VAL A 467 -11.33 -28.59 32.13
C VAL A 467 -12.49 -28.91 31.19
N GLY A 468 -12.89 -30.18 31.16
CA GLY A 468 -14.00 -30.62 30.29
C GLY A 468 -13.56 -31.00 28.87
N LYS A 469 -14.32 -31.96 28.33
CA LYS A 469 -14.04 -32.79 27.15
C LYS A 469 -12.87 -33.76 27.28
#